data_AF-A0A2P5D866-F1
#
_entry.id   AF-A0A2P5D866-F1
#
_cell.length_a   1.000
_cell.length_b   1.000
_cell.length_c   1.000
_cell.angle_alpha   90.00
_cell.angle_beta   90.00
_cell.angle_gamma   90.00
#
_symmetry.space_group_name_H-M   'P 1'
#
loop_
_entity.id
_entity.type
_entity.pdbx_description
1 polymer ?
#
loop_
_entity_poly.entity_id
_entity_poly.type
_entity_poly.pdbx_seq_one_letter_code
_entity_poly.pdbx_strand_id
1 'polypeptide(L)'
;MIDSGSDDIWVQCEGCKTCFEIKGGSFKFQSSSTFRYLPCDNPLCVPKLCQSGHCVYDIRYLGSTAVPGVLSSDTFSFPTDYTSIPNIVFWLRLRE
;
A
#
# COMPACT_ATOMS: atom_id res chain seq x y z
N MET A 1 8.51 3.63 10.33
CA MET A 1 7.69 4.64 11.03
C MET A 1 6.44 3.93 11.52
N ILE A 2 5.98 4.24 12.73
CA ILE A 2 4.67 3.80 13.23
C ILE A 2 3.89 5.10 13.46
N ASP A 3 2.75 5.25 12.81
CA ASP A 3 1.86 6.40 12.94
C ASP A 3 0.57 5.93 13.61
N SER A 4 0.32 6.38 14.83
CA SER A 4 -0.92 6.09 15.56
C SER A 4 -2.00 7.15 15.34
N GLY A 5 -1.73 8.16 14.51
CA GLY A 5 -2.64 9.25 14.18
C GLY A 5 -3.44 9.04 12.89
N SER A 6 -3.25 7.90 12.21
CA SER A 6 -3.98 7.52 11.00
C SER A 6 -4.40 6.06 11.02
N ASP A 7 -5.52 5.76 10.36
CA ASP A 7 -6.09 4.41 10.26
C ASP A 7 -5.55 3.62 9.05
N ASP A 8 -4.74 4.26 8.18
CA ASP A 8 -4.26 3.67 6.93
C ASP A 8 -2.77 3.28 7.00
N ILE A 9 -2.47 2.05 6.56
CA ILE A 9 -1.09 1.59 6.33
C ILE A 9 -0.71 1.88 4.88
N TRP A 10 0.50 2.36 4.65
CA TRP A 10 1.06 2.49 3.32
C TRP A 10 2.49 1.98 3.19
N VAL A 11 2.82 1.54 1.97
CA VAL A 11 4.16 1.07 1.60
C VAL A 11 4.59 1.72 0.29
N GLN A 12 5.84 2.18 0.24
CA GLN A 12 6.48 2.66 -0.99
C GLN A 12 6.98 1.47 -1.81
N CYS A 13 6.60 1.43 -3.10
CA CYS A 13 7.00 0.35 -3.99
C CYS A 13 8.19 0.72 -4.88
N GLU A 14 8.76 -0.30 -5.53
CA GLU A 14 9.75 -0.14 -6.59
C GLU A 14 9.22 0.68 -7.79
N GLY A 15 10.12 1.21 -8.61
CA GLY A 15 9.77 2.02 -9.79
C GLY A 15 9.50 3.49 -9.49
N CYS A 16 9.75 3.93 -8.26
CA CYS A 16 9.46 5.30 -7.88
C CYS A 16 10.53 6.31 -8.33
N LYS A 17 10.12 7.44 -8.94
CA LYS A 17 11.05 8.52 -9.37
C LYS A 17 11.34 9.56 -8.30
N THR A 18 10.39 9.86 -7.41
CA THR A 18 10.57 10.82 -6.30
C THR A 18 10.09 10.22 -5.00
N CYS A 19 11.03 9.61 -4.27
CA CYS A 19 10.72 8.74 -3.13
C CYS A 19 11.66 8.93 -1.95
N PHE A 20 11.22 8.42 -0.80
CA PHE A 20 12.03 8.41 0.40
C PHE A 20 13.12 7.33 0.29
N GLU A 21 14.29 7.60 0.86
CA GLU A 21 15.30 6.57 1.04
C GLU A 21 14.84 5.59 2.12
N ILE A 22 14.73 4.31 1.73
CA ILE A 22 14.32 3.23 2.62
C ILE A 22 15.49 2.26 2.77
N LYS A 23 15.90 1.99 4.00
CA LYS A 23 16.91 0.98 4.30
C LYS A 23 16.42 -0.40 3.84
N GLY A 24 17.17 -1.04 2.95
CA GLY A 24 16.78 -2.30 2.31
C GLY A 24 16.04 -2.14 0.97
N GLY A 25 15.78 -0.89 0.55
CA GLY A 25 15.10 -0.58 -0.69
C GLY A 25 13.58 -0.52 -0.57
N SER A 26 12.94 -0.09 -1.66
CA SER A 26 11.47 -0.06 -1.75
C SER A 26 10.91 -1.46 -1.96
N PHE A 27 9.64 -1.66 -1.61
CA PHE A 27 8.99 -2.95 -1.71
C PHE A 27 8.83 -3.41 -3.17
N LYS A 28 9.39 -4.59 -3.50
CA LYS A 28 9.32 -5.19 -4.83
C LYS A 28 8.08 -6.07 -4.98
N PHE A 29 6.92 -5.43 -5.10
CA PHE A 29 5.62 -6.12 -5.07
C PHE A 29 5.47 -7.19 -6.16
N GLN A 30 6.08 -7.00 -7.34
CA GLN A 30 6.02 -7.99 -8.43
C GLN A 30 6.77 -9.29 -8.10
N SER A 31 7.70 -9.23 -7.14
CA SER A 31 8.47 -10.40 -6.69
C SER A 31 7.79 -11.16 -5.54
N SER A 32 6.70 -10.62 -4.97
CA SER A 32 5.97 -11.26 -3.88
C SER A 32 4.91 -12.21 -4.43
N SER A 33 4.99 -13.49 -4.05
CA SER A 33 4.01 -14.51 -4.47
C SER A 33 2.65 -14.37 -3.75
N THR A 34 2.62 -13.67 -2.62
CA THR A 34 1.42 -13.43 -1.81
C THR A 34 0.77 -12.07 -2.07
N PHE A 35 1.44 -11.18 -2.82
CA PHE A 35 0.89 -9.89 -3.19
C PHE A 35 -0.34 -10.02 -4.07
N ARG A 36 -1.40 -9.26 -3.76
CA ARG A 36 -2.61 -9.13 -4.59
C ARG A 36 -3.06 -7.68 -4.60
N TYR A 37 -3.44 -7.17 -5.77
CA TYR A 37 -4.24 -5.95 -5.82
C TYR A 37 -5.63 -6.24 -5.25
N LEU A 38 -6.21 -5.28 -4.53
CA LEU A 38 -7.55 -5.43 -3.98
C LEU A 38 -8.60 -5.17 -5.06
N PRO A 39 -9.56 -6.08 -5.29
CA PRO A 39 -10.60 -5.89 -6.28
C PRO A 39 -11.65 -4.88 -5.78
N CYS A 40 -12.41 -4.30 -6.71
CA CYS A 40 -13.40 -3.27 -6.40
C CYS A 40 -14.61 -3.77 -5.60
N ASP A 41 -14.92 -5.06 -5.66
CA ASP A 41 -16.01 -5.69 -4.90
C ASP A 41 -15.61 -5.98 -3.44
N ASN A 42 -14.37 -5.73 -3.06
CA ASN A 42 -13.93 -5.89 -1.69
C ASN A 42 -14.64 -4.86 -0.78
N PRO A 43 -15.19 -5.25 0.38
CA PRO A 43 -15.85 -4.34 1.31
C PRO A 43 -15.00 -3.14 1.76
N LEU A 44 -13.68 -3.31 1.82
CA LEU A 44 -12.72 -2.25 2.18
C LEU A 44 -12.52 -1.22 1.06
N CYS A 45 -13.08 -1.47 -0.13
CA CYS A 45 -13.07 -0.51 -1.22
C CYS A 45 -14.17 0.55 -1.10
N VAL A 46 -15.07 0.47 -0.12
CA VAL A 46 -16.07 1.50 0.13
C VAL A 46 -15.58 2.37 1.30
N PRO A 47 -15.46 3.71 1.15
CA PRO A 47 -15.91 4.58 0.06
C PRO A 47 -14.80 4.96 -0.96
N LYS A 48 -13.78 4.12 -1.12
CA LYS A 48 -12.66 4.35 -2.06
C LYS A 48 -13.12 4.20 -3.52
N LEU A 49 -12.26 4.61 -4.46
CA LEU A 49 -12.60 4.63 -5.89
C LEU A 49 -12.24 3.29 -6.56
N CYS A 50 -13.03 2.87 -7.54
CA CYS A 50 -12.70 1.74 -8.40
C CYS A 50 -12.14 2.26 -9.73
N GLN A 51 -10.94 1.82 -10.10
CA GLN A 51 -10.31 2.16 -11.37
C GLN A 51 -9.66 0.93 -11.99
N SER A 52 -10.01 0.63 -13.24
CA SER A 52 -9.48 -0.52 -13.99
C SER A 52 -9.60 -1.87 -13.24
N GLY A 53 -10.68 -2.06 -12.47
CA GLY A 53 -10.90 -3.29 -11.68
C GLY A 53 -10.16 -3.34 -10.34
N HIS A 54 -9.41 -2.30 -10.00
CA HIS A 54 -8.66 -2.20 -8.75
C HIS A 54 -9.19 -1.10 -7.85
N CYS A 55 -9.12 -1.35 -6.54
CA CYS A 55 -9.44 -0.35 -5.56
C CYS A 55 -8.31 0.68 -5.45
N VAL A 56 -8.59 1.93 -5.77
CA VAL A 56 -7.62 3.03 -5.72
C VAL A 56 -7.99 4.03 -4.63
N TYR A 57 -6.96 4.57 -4.00
CA TYR A 57 -7.11 5.49 -2.88
C TYR A 57 -6.48 6.83 -3.26
N ASP A 58 -7.28 7.89 -3.15
CA ASP A 58 -6.86 9.29 -3.30
C ASP A 58 -6.80 9.91 -1.91
N ILE A 59 -5.62 9.89 -1.27
CA ILE A 59 -5.44 10.64 -0.01
C ILE A 59 -5.17 12.09 -0.37
N ARG A 60 -6.10 12.96 0.02
CA ARG A 60 -5.84 14.39 0.15
C ARG A 60 -5.48 14.69 1.60
N TYR A 61 -4.19 14.67 1.94
CA TYR A 61 -3.76 15.33 3.17
C TYR A 61 -3.94 16.84 2.97
N LEU A 62 -4.78 17.46 3.79
CA LEU A 62 -5.08 18.91 3.91
C LEU A 62 -4.10 19.80 3.11
N GLY A 63 -4.41 20.04 1.83
CA GLY A 63 -3.69 20.99 0.96
C GLY A 63 -2.53 20.45 0.10
N SER A 64 -2.19 19.16 0.18
CA SER A 64 -1.14 18.54 -0.64
C SER A 64 -1.69 17.77 -1.85
N THR A 65 -0.84 17.59 -2.86
CA THR A 65 -1.16 16.84 -4.07
C THR A 65 -1.45 15.38 -3.71
N ALA A 66 -2.65 14.92 -4.08
CA ALA A 66 -3.03 13.52 -4.12
C ALA A 66 -1.86 12.66 -4.61
N VAL A 67 -1.37 11.76 -3.76
CA VAL A 67 -0.46 10.72 -4.24
C VAL A 67 -1.34 9.57 -4.68
N PRO A 68 -1.35 9.17 -5.96
CA PRO A 68 -2.13 8.04 -6.42
C PRO A 68 -1.49 6.73 -5.96
N GLY A 69 -2.34 5.76 -5.64
CA GLY A 69 -1.88 4.42 -5.30
C GLY A 69 -3.04 3.46 -5.14
N VAL A 70 -2.69 2.18 -5.07
CA VAL A 70 -3.64 1.08 -5.24
C VAL A 70 -3.71 0.31 -3.94
N LEU A 71 -4.93 0.12 -3.43
CA LEU A 71 -5.15 -0.75 -2.28
C LEU A 71 -4.78 -2.17 -2.67
N SER A 72 -3.97 -2.79 -1.83
CA SER A 72 -3.37 -4.10 -2.08
C SER A 72 -3.34 -4.90 -0.78
N SER A 73 -3.13 -6.20 -0.89
CA SER A 73 -2.92 -7.08 0.24
C SER A 73 -1.66 -7.91 0.07
N ASP A 74 -0.95 -8.18 1.16
CA ASP A 74 0.20 -9.08 1.17
C ASP A 74 0.41 -9.68 2.57
N THR A 75 1.41 -10.55 2.69
CA THR A 75 1.89 -11.11 3.95
C THR A 75 2.97 -10.21 4.53
N PHE A 76 2.77 -9.72 5.75
CA PHE A 76 3.79 -8.94 6.45
C PHE A 76 4.48 -9.82 7.49
N SER A 77 5.81 -9.81 7.47
CA SER A 77 6.63 -10.55 8.43
C SER A 77 7.31 -9.57 9.39
N PHE A 78 7.15 -9.81 10.69
CA PHE A 78 7.74 -9.00 11.74
C PHE A 78 8.95 -9.73 12.33
N PRO A 79 10.17 -9.13 12.30
CA PRO A 79 11.41 -9.85 12.64
C PRO A 79 11.53 -10.27 14.10
N THR A 80 10.80 -9.63 15.02
CA THR A 80 10.95 -9.87 16.46
C THR A 80 10.57 -11.30 16.85
N ASP A 81 9.53 -11.85 16.22
CA ASP A 81 8.95 -13.15 16.58
C ASP A 81 8.75 -14.06 15.36
N TYR A 82 9.38 -13.74 14.21
CA TYR A 82 9.18 -14.41 12.91
C TYR A 82 7.70 -14.61 12.53
N THR A 83 6.83 -13.76 13.04
CA THR A 83 5.39 -13.86 12.82
C THR A 83 5.06 -13.27 11.47
N SER A 84 4.38 -14.06 10.64
CA SER A 84 3.89 -13.64 9.33
C SER A 84 2.38 -13.56 9.35
N ILE A 85 1.85 -12.38 9.05
CA ILE A 85 0.41 -12.11 9.05
C ILE A 85 -0.02 -11.98 7.59
N PRO A 86 -0.80 -12.94 7.05
CA PRO A 86 -1.28 -12.87 5.68
C PRO A 86 -2.44 -11.88 5.55
N ASN A 87 -2.69 -11.44 4.31
CA ASN A 87 -3.84 -10.61 3.94
C ASN A 87 -3.90 -9.26 4.67
N ILE A 88 -2.77 -8.69 5.05
CA ILE A 88 -2.74 -7.30 5.52
C ILE A 88 -3.03 -6.41 4.33
N VAL A 89 -4.07 -5.58 4.45
CA VAL A 89 -4.43 -4.58 3.44
C VAL A 89 -3.68 -3.28 3.71
N PHE A 90 -3.07 -2.75 2.66
CA PHE A 90 -2.30 -1.52 2.71
C PHE A 90 -2.39 -0.79 1.36
N TRP A 91 -2.01 0.49 1.39
CA TRP A 91 -1.92 1.30 0.19
C TRP A 91 -0.53 1.21 -0.43
N LEU A 92 -0.47 0.76 -1.68
CA LEU A 92 0.75 0.70 -2.47
C LEU A 92 0.95 2.02 -3.23
N ARG A 93 1.97 2.79 -2.85
CA ARG A 93 2.29 4.07 -3.49
C ARG A 93 3.00 3.86 -4.82
N LEU A 94 2.29 4.11 -5.93
CA LEU A 94 2.85 4.12 -7.29
C LEU A 94 3.24 5.56 -7.64
N ARG A 95 4.52 5.95 -7.56
CA ARG A 95 4.94 7.27 -8.05
C ARG A 95 6.00 7.17 -9.14
N GLU A 96 5.56 7.19 -10.38
CA GLU A 96 6.37 7.71 -11.48
C GLU A 96 6.78 9.17 -11.29
#